data_AF-A0A9P6DQ07-F1
#
_entry.id   AF-A0A9P6DQ07-F1
#
_cell.length_a   1.000
_cell.length_b   1.000
_cell.length_c   1.000
_cell.angle_alpha   90.00
_cell.angle_beta   90.00
_cell.angle_gamma   90.00
#
_symmetry.space_group_name_H-M   'P 1'
#
loop_
_entity.id
_entity.type
_entity.pdbx_description
1 polymer ?
#
loop_
_entity_poly.entity_id
_entity_poly.type
_entity_poly.pdbx_seq_one_letter_code
_entity_poly.pdbx_strand_id
1 'polypeptide(L)'
;MAGMLIVPHLTWQTRASTAIFLFLLFTTLPLLLFLPLRLTAFLAGVGPFLITHPFMRRSYLLPMAGCSNLNQLQRILNEVSLSEKHIEAKGQSSFDEIEVFQNERWARPSSSATSAANGNVIRGRVEIRGLEPETDRTHAWTREPDGSQAVGDDSSHLKIHLEPGWEYVETEDWAPDYLGRWLLPEPMEVYGWVYTNDAWLNPHATPLEEWQKPGMTRRRRWTRRIYRTHVI
;
A
#
# COMPACT_ATOMS: atom_id res chain seq x y z
N MET A 1 4.61 48.96 -31.52
CA MET A 1 3.76 49.55 -30.46
C MET A 1 3.40 48.44 -29.50
N ALA A 2 4.10 48.34 -28.36
CA ALA A 2 3.82 47.33 -27.34
C ALA A 2 2.83 47.91 -26.33
N GLY A 3 1.62 47.34 -26.28
CA GLY A 3 0.63 47.66 -25.26
C GLY A 3 1.10 47.14 -23.90
N MET A 4 1.38 48.05 -22.98
CA MET A 4 1.74 47.73 -21.61
C MET A 4 0.50 47.15 -20.92
N LEU A 5 0.52 45.84 -20.64
CA LEU A 5 -0.52 45.17 -19.85
C LEU A 5 -0.47 45.70 -18.42
N ILE A 6 -1.36 46.64 -18.09
CA ILE A 6 -1.56 47.11 -16.72
C ILE A 6 -2.17 45.94 -15.95
N VAL A 7 -1.36 45.27 -15.15
CA VAL A 7 -1.85 44.28 -14.19
C VAL A 7 -2.56 45.06 -13.07
N PRO A 8 -3.89 44.92 -12.90
CA PRO A 8 -4.60 45.59 -11.82
C PRO A 8 -4.17 44.96 -10.51
N HIS A 9 -3.31 45.66 -9.77
CA HIS A 9 -2.93 45.28 -8.42
C HIS A 9 -4.10 45.62 -7.50
N LEU A 10 -4.58 44.64 -6.72
CA LEU A 10 -5.59 44.87 -5.70
C LEU A 10 -4.98 45.79 -4.63
N THR A 11 -5.34 47.06 -4.64
CA THR A 11 -5.02 48.00 -3.56
C THR A 11 -6.20 48.14 -2.61
N TRP A 12 -5.93 48.57 -1.39
CA TRP A 12 -6.96 48.95 -0.41
C TRP A 12 -7.90 50.07 -0.90
N GLN A 13 -7.49 50.80 -1.93
CA GLN A 13 -8.28 51.87 -2.56
C GLN A 13 -9.24 51.34 -3.62
N THR A 14 -9.13 50.07 -4.02
CA THR A 14 -10.01 49.48 -5.03
C THR A 14 -11.38 49.22 -4.40
N ARG A 15 -12.47 49.71 -5.00
CA ARG A 15 -13.83 49.57 -4.46
C ARG A 15 -14.23 48.11 -4.15
N ALA A 16 -13.70 47.16 -4.92
CA ALA A 16 -13.94 45.73 -4.71
C ALA A 16 -13.20 45.14 -3.50
N SER A 17 -12.13 45.79 -3.01
CA SER A 17 -11.29 45.25 -1.92
C SER A 17 -12.07 45.07 -0.63
N THR A 18 -12.89 46.05 -0.24
CA THR A 18 -13.73 45.98 0.96
C THR A 18 -14.77 44.85 0.86
N ALA A 19 -15.41 44.69 -0.30
CA ALA A 19 -16.39 43.63 -0.51
C ALA A 19 -15.76 42.24 -0.47
N ILE A 20 -14.59 42.07 -1.10
CA ILE A 20 -13.82 40.81 -1.07
C ILE A 20 -13.35 40.50 0.36
N PHE A 21 -12.85 41.50 1.10
CA PHE A 21 -12.40 41.32 2.47
C PHE A 21 -13.56 40.89 3.39
N LEU A 22 -14.69 41.57 3.31
CA LEU A 22 -15.88 41.21 4.11
C LEU A 22 -16.40 39.83 3.72
N PHE A 23 -16.45 39.51 2.42
CA PHE A 23 -16.84 38.18 1.96
C PHE A 23 -15.91 37.09 2.52
N LEU A 24 -14.59 37.28 2.45
CA LEU A 24 -13.62 36.35 3.03
C LEU A 24 -13.76 36.24 4.54
N LEU A 25 -13.94 37.37 5.25
CA LEU A 25 -14.12 37.39 6.69
C LEU A 25 -15.38 36.61 7.10
N PHE A 26 -16.53 36.90 6.49
CA PHE A 26 -17.80 36.26 6.86
C PHE A 26 -17.91 34.80 6.41
N THR A 27 -17.17 34.38 5.38
CA THR A 27 -17.12 32.96 4.98
C THR A 27 -16.15 32.16 5.84
N THR A 28 -15.00 32.73 6.23
CA THR A 28 -13.96 32.00 7.00
C THR A 28 -14.19 32.01 8.51
N LEU A 29 -14.80 33.06 9.08
CA LEU A 29 -15.08 33.16 10.51
C LEU A 29 -15.94 32.01 11.07
N PRO A 30 -17.07 31.60 10.44
CA PRO A 30 -17.86 30.47 10.94
C PRO A 30 -17.10 29.15 10.80
N LEU A 31 -16.29 28.98 9.76
CA LEU A 31 -15.43 27.79 9.58
C LEU A 31 -14.38 27.68 10.70
N LEU A 32 -13.87 28.80 11.20
CA LEU A 32 -12.92 28.83 12.32
C LEU A 32 -13.53 28.34 13.65
N LEU A 33 -14.85 28.44 13.84
CA LEU A 33 -15.54 27.96 15.05
C LEU A 33 -15.66 26.43 15.09
N PHE A 34 -15.70 25.77 13.92
CA PHE A 34 -15.74 24.31 13.81
C PHE A 34 -14.34 23.69 13.80
N LEU A 35 -13.29 24.49 13.59
CA LEU A 35 -11.92 24.00 13.60
C LEU A 35 -11.38 23.98 15.05
N PRO A 36 -10.74 22.87 15.49
CA PRO A 36 -10.01 22.87 16.75
C PRO A 36 -8.78 23.80 16.64
N LEU A 37 -8.96 25.08 16.98
CA LEU A 37 -7.97 26.16 16.80
C LEU A 37 -6.59 25.82 17.36
N ARG A 38 -6.53 25.06 18.45
CA ARG A 38 -5.28 24.58 19.05
C ARG A 38 -4.53 23.62 18.13
N LEU A 39 -5.24 22.65 17.55
CA LEU A 39 -4.65 21.68 16.64
C LEU A 39 -4.23 22.34 15.35
N THR A 40 -5.06 23.25 14.81
CA THR A 40 -4.77 23.90 13.53
C THR A 40 -3.61 24.88 13.65
N ALA A 41 -3.54 25.65 14.73
CA ALA A 41 -2.38 26.50 15.01
C ALA A 41 -1.10 25.68 15.25
N PHE A 42 -1.22 24.55 15.95
CA PHE A 42 -0.09 23.63 16.15
C PHE A 42 0.41 23.05 14.83
N LEU A 43 -0.48 22.53 13.99
CA LEU A 43 -0.14 21.99 12.67
C LEU A 43 0.39 23.07 11.72
N ALA A 44 -0.17 24.28 11.75
CA ALA A 44 0.30 25.40 10.95
C ALA A 44 1.69 25.89 11.38
N GLY A 45 2.01 25.84 12.67
CA GLY A 45 3.33 26.21 13.20
C GLY A 45 4.39 25.14 12.97
N VAL A 46 4.08 23.89 13.29
CA VAL A 46 5.03 22.76 13.23
C VAL A 46 5.16 22.21 11.80
N GLY A 47 4.09 22.24 11.01
CA GLY A 47 4.04 21.69 9.66
C GLY A 47 5.15 22.17 8.72
N PRO A 48 5.38 23.49 8.58
CA PRO A 48 6.46 24.01 7.75
C PRO A 48 7.84 23.50 8.20
N PHE A 49 8.09 23.38 9.51
CA PHE A 49 9.34 22.82 10.03
C PHE A 49 9.48 21.34 9.66
N LEU A 50 8.44 20.54 9.83
CA LEU A 50 8.47 19.12 9.46
C LEU A 50 8.68 18.91 7.95
N ILE A 51 8.11 19.78 7.11
CA ILE A 51 8.21 19.67 5.65
C ILE A 51 9.59 20.12 5.14
N THR A 52 10.15 21.17 5.73
CA THR A 52 11.41 21.78 5.24
C THR A 52 12.66 21.16 5.88
N HIS A 53 12.54 20.51 7.03
CA HIS A 53 13.71 20.00 7.74
C HIS A 53 14.34 18.78 7.02
N PRO A 54 15.64 18.79 6.72
CA PRO A 54 16.30 17.76 5.90
C PRO A 54 16.25 16.37 6.52
N PHE A 55 16.31 16.27 7.85
CA PHE A 55 16.16 14.99 8.57
C PHE A 55 14.74 14.42 8.41
N MET A 56 13.70 15.26 8.48
CA MET A 56 12.32 14.81 8.36
C MET A 56 11.97 14.44 6.91
N ARG A 57 12.52 15.20 5.95
CA ARG A 57 12.36 14.92 4.53
C ARG A 57 13.00 13.60 4.12
N ARG A 58 14.20 13.30 4.64
CA ARG A 58 14.93 12.06 4.33
C ARG A 58 14.39 10.84 5.09
N SER A 59 13.96 11.01 6.33
CA SER A 59 13.53 9.90 7.18
C SER A 59 12.04 9.55 7.03
N TYR A 60 11.20 10.53 6.67
CA TYR A 60 9.74 10.33 6.61
C TYR A 60 9.17 10.68 5.24
N LEU A 61 9.43 11.85 4.66
CA LEU A 61 8.73 12.29 3.43
C LEU A 61 9.15 11.52 2.16
N LEU A 62 10.41 11.12 2.04
CA LEU A 62 10.91 10.31 0.92
C LEU A 62 10.37 8.86 0.94
N PRO A 63 10.37 8.15 2.09
CA PRO A 63 9.64 6.89 2.22
C PRO A 63 8.13 7.04 2.04
N MET A 64 7.57 8.20 2.39
CA MET A 64 6.13 8.45 2.31
C MET A 64 5.60 8.64 0.88
N ALA A 65 6.46 8.93 -0.10
CA ALA A 65 6.06 8.98 -1.52
C ALA A 65 5.86 7.58 -2.13
N GLY A 66 6.29 6.51 -1.44
CA GLY A 66 5.91 5.14 -1.74
C GLY A 66 4.58 4.79 -1.06
N CYS A 67 3.81 3.87 -1.65
CA CYS A 67 2.52 3.37 -1.15
C CYS A 67 2.59 2.65 0.23
N SER A 68 3.65 2.86 1.02
CA SER A 68 3.93 2.17 2.27
C SER A 68 3.14 2.73 3.48
N ASN A 69 2.76 4.01 3.49
CA ASN A 69 2.21 4.63 4.71
C ASN A 69 0.72 4.36 4.94
N LEU A 70 -0.06 4.09 3.88
CA LEU A 70 -1.46 3.68 4.08
C LEU A 70 -1.54 2.40 4.91
N ASN A 71 -0.54 1.52 4.78
CA ASN A 71 -0.49 0.26 5.52
C ASN A 71 0.08 0.42 6.91
N GLN A 72 1.02 1.35 7.12
CA GLN A 72 1.43 1.73 8.48
C GLN A 72 0.25 2.35 9.23
N LEU A 73 -0.52 3.22 8.57
CA LEU A 73 -1.74 3.78 9.12
C LEU A 73 -2.80 2.70 9.35
N GLN A 74 -3.03 1.80 8.41
CA GLN A 74 -3.97 0.69 8.58
C GLN A 74 -3.54 -0.23 9.71
N ARG A 75 -2.23 -0.51 9.86
CA ARG A 75 -1.69 -1.28 10.98
C ARG A 75 -1.89 -0.55 12.31
N ILE A 76 -1.68 0.77 12.36
CA ILE A 76 -1.95 1.59 13.54
C ILE A 76 -3.45 1.61 13.85
N LEU A 77 -4.31 1.73 12.85
CA LEU A 77 -5.77 1.70 13.02
C LEU A 77 -6.24 0.33 13.53
N ASN A 78 -5.72 -0.76 12.97
CA ASN A 78 -5.98 -2.12 13.44
C ASN A 78 -5.46 -2.31 14.87
N GLU A 79 -4.33 -1.71 15.23
CA GLU A 79 -3.81 -1.70 16.59
C GLU A 79 -4.77 -1.03 17.58
N VAL A 80 -5.41 0.06 17.17
CA VAL A 80 -6.42 0.77 17.96
C VAL A 80 -7.74 -0.01 18.01
N SER A 81 -8.04 -0.84 17.01
CA SER A 81 -9.25 -1.68 16.98
C SER A 81 -9.12 -2.98 17.78
N LEU A 82 -7.98 -3.23 18.45
CA LEU A 82 -7.79 -4.42 19.27
C LEU A 82 -8.71 -4.37 20.51
N SER A 83 -9.53 -5.39 20.68
CA SER A 83 -10.33 -5.62 21.89
C SER A 83 -9.44 -5.89 23.12
N GLU A 84 -9.99 -5.73 24.32
CA GLU A 84 -9.29 -5.94 25.60
C GLU A 84 -8.69 -7.36 25.70
N LYS A 85 -9.42 -8.38 25.22
CA LYS A 85 -8.92 -9.77 25.11
C LYS A 85 -7.62 -9.89 24.30
N HIS A 86 -7.49 -9.08 23.25
CA HIS A 86 -6.29 -9.03 22.41
C HIS A 86 -5.16 -8.28 23.13
N ILE A 87 -5.47 -7.25 23.90
CA ILE A 87 -4.47 -6.49 24.65
C ILE A 87 -3.88 -7.34 25.79
N GLU A 88 -4.72 -8.10 26.49
CA GLU A 88 -4.28 -9.03 27.54
C GLU A 88 -3.37 -10.13 26.99
N ALA A 89 -3.77 -10.77 25.89
CA ALA A 89 -2.94 -11.76 25.20
C ALA A 89 -1.61 -11.16 24.70
N LYS A 90 -1.62 -9.90 24.24
CA LYS A 90 -0.40 -9.20 23.80
C LYS A 90 0.56 -8.96 24.96
N GLY A 91 0.04 -8.63 26.14
CA GLY A 91 0.82 -8.49 27.38
C GLY A 91 1.48 -9.78 27.85
N GLN A 92 0.95 -10.94 27.46
CA GLN A 92 1.44 -12.26 27.86
C GLN A 92 2.25 -12.97 26.77
N SER A 93 2.72 -12.24 25.74
CA SER A 93 3.52 -12.77 24.62
C SER A 93 2.83 -13.87 23.80
N SER A 94 1.50 -13.91 23.79
CA SER A 94 0.74 -14.93 23.06
C SER A 94 0.28 -14.49 21.66
N PHE A 95 0.97 -13.53 21.04
CA PHE A 95 0.69 -13.08 19.67
C PHE A 95 1.69 -13.64 18.69
N ASP A 96 1.19 -14.11 17.55
CA ASP A 96 2.01 -14.51 16.42
C ASP A 96 1.40 -14.01 15.09
N GLU A 97 2.17 -14.06 14.02
CA GLU A 97 1.77 -13.62 12.68
C GLU A 97 1.94 -14.77 11.70
N ILE A 98 0.84 -15.20 11.09
CA ILE A 98 0.87 -16.23 10.06
C ILE A 98 1.11 -15.55 8.72
N GLU A 99 1.98 -16.16 7.94
CA GLU A 99 2.27 -15.74 6.58
C GLU A 99 1.79 -16.76 5.55
N VAL A 100 1.37 -16.22 4.41
CA VAL A 100 1.03 -16.96 3.20
C VAL A 100 1.51 -16.13 2.04
N PHE A 101 1.83 -16.77 0.94
CA PHE A 101 2.25 -16.09 -0.26
C PHE A 101 1.29 -16.38 -1.39
N GLN A 102 0.88 -15.33 -2.07
CA GLN A 102 0.14 -15.38 -3.31
C GLN A 102 1.12 -15.39 -4.48
N ASN A 103 0.93 -16.33 -5.39
CA ASN A 103 1.79 -16.60 -6.53
C ASN A 103 1.01 -16.33 -7.81
N GLU A 104 1.63 -15.64 -8.76
CA GLU A 104 1.10 -15.49 -10.11
C GLU A 104 2.18 -15.87 -11.12
N ARG A 105 1.81 -16.73 -12.08
CA ARG A 105 2.67 -17.14 -13.19
C ARG A 105 2.03 -16.68 -14.49
N TRP A 106 2.85 -16.21 -15.41
CA TRP A 106 2.42 -15.93 -16.76
C TRP A 106 3.26 -16.68 -17.76
N ALA A 107 2.58 -17.33 -18.69
CA ALA A 107 3.19 -17.95 -19.86
C ALA A 107 2.81 -17.18 -21.12
N ARG A 108 3.66 -17.27 -22.14
CA ARG A 108 3.29 -16.79 -23.47
C ARG A 108 2.34 -17.81 -24.08
N PRO A 109 1.20 -17.38 -24.67
CA PRO A 109 0.33 -18.31 -25.38
C PRO A 109 1.15 -18.98 -26.48
N SER A 110 1.20 -20.31 -26.45
CA SER A 110 1.80 -21.13 -27.50
C SER A 110 1.16 -20.72 -28.82
N SER A 111 1.97 -20.21 -29.74
CA SER A 111 1.55 -19.61 -31.02
C SER A 111 0.48 -20.42 -31.75
N SER A 112 -0.78 -20.03 -31.59
CA SER A 112 -1.90 -20.39 -32.47
C SER A 112 -3.04 -19.37 -32.45
N ALA A 113 -2.77 -18.11 -32.07
CA ALA A 113 -3.72 -17.01 -32.24
C ALA A 113 -2.99 -15.75 -32.72
N THR A 114 -2.96 -15.59 -34.04
CA THR A 114 -2.56 -14.36 -34.71
C THR A 114 -3.58 -13.28 -34.39
N SER A 115 -3.21 -12.25 -33.64
CA SER A 115 -3.91 -10.95 -33.68
C SER A 115 -2.93 -9.84 -33.32
N ALA A 116 -2.57 -9.07 -34.35
CA ALA A 116 -1.82 -7.84 -34.25
C ALA A 116 -2.59 -6.83 -33.38
N ALA A 117 -1.94 -6.29 -32.34
CA ALA A 117 -2.53 -5.24 -31.52
C ALA A 117 -1.57 -4.06 -31.40
N ASN A 118 -1.83 -3.04 -32.22
CA ASN A 118 -1.20 -1.74 -32.21
C ASN A 118 -1.19 -1.12 -30.80
N GLY A 119 -0.09 -0.43 -30.49
CA GLY A 119 0.22 0.15 -29.19
C GLY A 119 -0.66 1.37 -28.86
N ASN A 120 -1.27 1.35 -27.68
CA ASN A 120 -1.64 2.57 -26.99
C ASN A 120 -1.45 2.32 -25.49
N VAL A 121 -0.67 3.20 -24.86
CA VAL A 121 -0.24 3.13 -23.46
C VAL A 121 -1.26 3.89 -22.62
N ILE A 122 -2.01 3.19 -21.77
CA ILE A 122 -2.85 3.82 -20.74
C ILE A 122 -2.23 3.51 -19.37
N ARG A 123 -2.00 4.59 -18.62
CA ARG A 123 -1.23 4.68 -17.36
C ARG A 123 -1.71 3.70 -16.28
N GLY A 124 -0.75 3.14 -15.54
CA GLY A 124 -0.93 2.68 -14.16
C GLY A 124 -1.09 1.17 -13.94
N ARG A 125 -1.21 0.39 -15.01
CA ARG A 125 -1.17 -1.07 -15.01
C ARG A 125 -0.05 -1.46 -15.96
N VAL A 126 1.00 -2.14 -15.51
CA VAL A 126 1.88 -2.84 -16.46
C VAL A 126 1.04 -4.01 -16.96
N GLU A 127 0.21 -3.74 -17.97
CA GLU A 127 -0.47 -4.78 -18.72
C GLU A 127 0.61 -5.38 -19.62
N ILE A 128 1.26 -6.43 -19.12
CA ILE A 128 2.37 -7.07 -19.79
C ILE A 128 1.79 -7.80 -21.01
N ARG A 129 1.77 -7.09 -22.14
CA ARG A 129 1.15 -7.55 -23.38
C ARG A 129 1.80 -8.86 -23.85
N GLY A 130 0.95 -9.83 -24.19
CA GLY A 130 1.37 -11.11 -24.79
C GLY A 130 1.71 -12.20 -23.79
N LEU A 131 1.43 -11.99 -22.50
CA LEU A 131 1.53 -12.99 -21.45
C LEU A 131 0.15 -13.17 -20.83
N GLU A 132 -0.47 -14.32 -21.03
CA GLU A 132 -1.73 -14.65 -20.35
C GLU A 132 -1.37 -15.22 -18.97
N PRO A 133 -2.14 -14.90 -17.91
CA PRO A 133 -1.95 -15.54 -16.62
C PRO A 133 -2.16 -17.03 -16.83
N GLU A 134 -1.08 -17.81 -16.70
CA GLU A 134 -1.16 -19.24 -16.73
C GLU A 134 -1.91 -19.62 -15.46
N THR A 135 -3.20 -19.90 -15.62
CA THR A 135 -4.09 -20.23 -14.53
C THR A 135 -3.84 -21.69 -14.14
N ASP A 136 -2.58 -22.02 -13.83
CA ASP A 136 -2.28 -23.20 -13.04
C ASP A 136 -2.68 -22.90 -11.59
N ARG A 137 -4.00 -22.95 -11.41
CA ARG A 137 -4.76 -22.70 -10.17
C ARG A 137 -4.36 -23.61 -9.02
N THR A 138 -3.57 -24.64 -9.29
CA THR A 138 -3.15 -25.64 -8.31
C THR A 138 -2.22 -25.08 -7.23
N HIS A 139 -1.52 -23.94 -7.48
CA HIS A 139 -0.51 -23.40 -6.55
C HIS A 139 -0.55 -21.86 -6.39
N ALA A 140 -1.74 -21.24 -6.51
CA ALA A 140 -1.91 -19.79 -6.37
C ALA A 140 -1.54 -19.27 -4.96
N TRP A 141 -1.63 -20.11 -3.93
CA TRP A 141 -1.28 -19.76 -2.55
C TRP A 141 -0.33 -20.79 -1.93
N THR A 142 0.76 -20.35 -1.32
CA THR A 142 1.74 -21.21 -0.65
C THR A 142 2.10 -20.71 0.74
N ARG A 143 2.33 -21.63 1.69
CA ARG A 143 2.66 -21.28 3.09
C ARG A 143 4.13 -20.91 3.27
N GLU A 144 5.01 -21.63 2.60
CA GLU A 144 6.45 -21.52 2.79
C GLU A 144 7.12 -20.68 1.70
N PRO A 145 8.21 -19.94 2.01
CA PRO A 145 8.97 -19.15 1.04
C PRO A 145 9.56 -19.95 -0.13
N ASP A 146 9.69 -21.27 -0.02
CA ASP A 146 10.16 -22.14 -1.10
C ASP A 146 9.03 -22.62 -2.05
N GLY A 147 7.77 -22.38 -1.70
CA GLY A 147 6.61 -22.79 -2.47
C GLY A 147 6.21 -24.27 -2.29
N SER A 148 6.75 -24.96 -1.29
CA SER A 148 6.57 -26.41 -1.07
C SER A 148 5.15 -26.81 -0.66
N GLN A 149 4.39 -25.92 -0.03
CA GLN A 149 3.10 -26.24 0.57
C GLN A 149 1.96 -25.37 0.03
N ALA A 150 1.11 -25.95 -0.81
CA ALA A 150 -0.08 -25.29 -1.38
C ALA A 150 -1.19 -25.14 -0.32
N VAL A 151 -1.82 -23.96 -0.24
CA VAL A 151 -2.83 -23.62 0.77
C VAL A 151 -4.26 -23.60 0.21
N GLY A 152 -4.43 -23.73 -1.11
CA GLY A 152 -5.73 -23.79 -1.80
C GLY A 152 -5.88 -22.72 -2.89
N ASP A 153 -6.99 -22.78 -3.63
CA ASP A 153 -7.24 -21.96 -4.83
C ASP A 153 -8.11 -20.71 -4.53
N ASP A 154 -8.88 -20.71 -3.45
CA ASP A 154 -9.85 -19.65 -3.15
C ASP A 154 -9.28 -18.53 -2.25
N SER A 155 -9.08 -17.35 -2.87
CA SER A 155 -8.58 -16.15 -2.21
C SER A 155 -9.53 -15.52 -1.19
N SER A 156 -10.86 -15.74 -1.31
CA SER A 156 -11.87 -15.10 -0.43
C SER A 156 -12.11 -15.83 0.90
N HIS A 157 -11.53 -17.03 1.07
CA HIS A 157 -11.76 -17.87 2.25
C HIS A 157 -10.49 -18.60 2.73
N LEU A 158 -9.32 -17.98 2.62
CA LEU A 158 -8.08 -18.49 3.22
C LEU A 158 -8.24 -18.61 4.75
N LYS A 159 -8.67 -19.78 5.20
CA LYS A 159 -8.71 -20.19 6.60
C LYS A 159 -7.69 -21.30 6.77
N ILE A 160 -6.52 -20.92 7.26
CA ILE A 160 -5.51 -21.90 7.64
C ILE A 160 -5.98 -22.51 8.95
N HIS A 161 -5.99 -23.84 9.01
CA HIS A 161 -6.24 -24.53 10.26
C HIS A 161 -5.12 -24.22 11.24
N LEU A 162 -5.49 -23.58 12.35
CA LEU A 162 -4.59 -23.24 13.44
C LEU A 162 -4.45 -24.42 14.38
N GLU A 163 -3.31 -24.51 15.06
CA GLU A 163 -3.16 -25.46 16.16
C GLU A 163 -4.16 -25.15 17.29
N PRO A 164 -4.60 -26.16 18.05
CA PRO A 164 -5.53 -25.93 19.16
C PRO A 164 -5.02 -24.85 20.14
N GLY A 165 -5.92 -23.94 20.51
CA GLY A 165 -5.59 -22.80 21.39
C GLY A 165 -5.07 -21.56 20.67
N TRP A 166 -4.96 -21.58 19.33
CA TRP A 166 -4.71 -20.39 18.53
C TRP A 166 -5.97 -19.93 17.80
N GLU A 167 -6.19 -18.63 17.80
CA GLU A 167 -7.35 -18.00 17.17
C GLU A 167 -6.92 -16.80 16.32
N TYR A 168 -7.68 -16.53 15.27
CA TYR A 168 -7.52 -15.31 14.48
C TYR A 168 -8.03 -14.09 15.24
N VAL A 169 -7.34 -12.96 15.07
CA VAL A 169 -7.89 -11.67 15.48
C VAL A 169 -9.10 -11.36 14.59
N GLU A 170 -10.30 -11.38 15.18
CA GLU A 170 -11.57 -11.27 14.45
C GLU A 170 -11.75 -9.93 13.72
N THR A 171 -11.14 -8.86 14.24
CA THR A 171 -11.21 -7.52 13.65
C THR A 171 -10.30 -7.34 12.44
N GLU A 172 -9.49 -8.35 12.13
CA GLU A 172 -8.50 -8.30 11.06
C GLU A 172 -8.73 -9.39 10.03
N ASP A 173 -8.46 -9.02 8.78
CA ASP A 173 -8.37 -9.95 7.67
C ASP A 173 -6.92 -10.01 7.16
N TRP A 174 -6.67 -10.87 6.17
CA TRP A 174 -5.38 -10.96 5.51
C TRP A 174 -4.94 -9.60 4.96
N ALA A 175 -3.75 -9.18 5.34
CA ALA A 175 -3.13 -7.95 4.88
C ALA A 175 -1.88 -8.26 4.05
N PRO A 176 -1.73 -7.69 2.84
CA PRO A 176 -0.51 -7.91 2.06
C PRO A 176 0.67 -7.13 2.68
N ASP A 177 1.84 -7.77 2.69
CA ASP A 177 3.09 -7.16 3.16
C ASP A 177 3.66 -6.24 2.09
N TYR A 178 3.15 -5.01 2.06
CA TYR A 178 3.65 -3.95 1.19
C TYR A 178 5.04 -3.42 1.55
N LEU A 179 5.57 -3.77 2.73
CA LEU A 179 6.88 -3.33 3.18
C LEU A 179 7.99 -4.30 2.76
N GLY A 180 7.65 -5.55 2.46
CA GLY A 180 8.62 -6.49 1.90
C GLY A 180 9.67 -6.88 2.90
N ARG A 181 9.29 -6.91 4.18
CA ARG A 181 10.24 -7.21 5.26
C ARG A 181 10.85 -8.59 5.11
N TRP A 182 10.17 -9.48 4.40
CA TRP A 182 10.62 -10.81 4.05
C TRP A 182 11.77 -10.85 3.02
N LEU A 183 12.08 -9.72 2.37
CA LEU A 183 12.97 -9.67 1.21
C LEU A 183 14.14 -8.69 1.32
N LEU A 184 14.46 -8.25 2.54
CA LEU A 184 15.62 -7.40 2.79
C LEU A 184 16.88 -8.04 2.17
N PRO A 185 17.65 -7.33 1.33
CA PRO A 185 17.65 -5.87 1.10
C PRO A 185 17.00 -5.37 -0.21
N GLU A 186 16.35 -6.23 -1.01
CA GLU A 186 15.87 -5.85 -2.35
C GLU A 186 14.63 -4.94 -2.30
N PRO A 187 14.53 -3.91 -3.17
CA PRO A 187 13.31 -3.13 -3.30
C PRO A 187 12.19 -3.99 -3.89
N MET A 188 10.94 -3.68 -3.55
CA MET A 188 9.76 -4.33 -4.11
C MET A 188 9.04 -3.43 -5.11
N GLU A 189 8.16 -4.03 -5.92
CA GLU A 189 7.22 -3.28 -6.73
C GLU A 189 6.18 -2.55 -5.86
N VAL A 190 5.50 -1.57 -6.47
CA VAL A 190 4.26 -1.02 -5.95
C VAL A 190 3.29 -2.16 -5.67
N TYR A 191 2.62 -2.11 -4.51
CA TYR A 191 1.66 -3.11 -4.03
C TYR A 191 2.23 -4.43 -3.48
N GLY A 192 3.52 -4.49 -3.15
CA GLY A 192 4.11 -5.61 -2.40
C GLY A 192 4.36 -6.85 -3.25
N TRP A 193 4.33 -6.69 -4.57
CA TRP A 193 4.70 -7.74 -5.52
C TRP A 193 6.21 -7.78 -5.72
N VAL A 194 6.71 -9.00 -5.89
CA VAL A 194 8.12 -9.28 -6.17
C VAL A 194 8.20 -10.25 -7.32
N TYR A 195 8.97 -9.89 -8.34
CA TYR A 195 9.22 -10.76 -9.49
C TYR A 195 10.36 -11.72 -9.17
N THR A 196 10.27 -12.93 -9.68
CA THR A 196 11.24 -13.99 -9.44
C THR A 196 11.22 -14.99 -10.60
N ASN A 197 12.20 -15.87 -10.63
CA ASN A 197 12.21 -16.97 -11.59
C ASN A 197 11.29 -18.11 -11.12
N ASP A 198 11.06 -19.12 -11.98
CA ASP A 198 10.17 -20.25 -11.68
C ASP A 198 10.55 -21.07 -10.43
N ALA A 199 11.81 -20.92 -9.97
CA ALA A 199 12.36 -21.55 -8.78
C ALA A 199 12.27 -20.69 -7.52
N TRP A 200 11.59 -19.53 -7.57
CA TRP A 200 11.47 -18.58 -6.45
C TRP A 200 12.82 -18.02 -5.96
N LEU A 201 13.81 -18.00 -6.86
CA LEU A 201 15.15 -17.46 -6.63
C LEU A 201 15.32 -16.11 -7.35
N ASN A 202 16.28 -15.32 -6.92
CA ASN A 202 16.62 -14.01 -7.51
C ASN A 202 15.42 -13.03 -7.50
N PRO A 203 14.97 -12.57 -6.33
CA PRO A 203 13.88 -11.61 -6.22
C PRO A 203 14.25 -10.27 -6.87
N HIS A 204 13.28 -9.62 -7.54
CA HIS A 204 13.46 -8.30 -8.13
C HIS A 204 12.19 -7.43 -8.02
N ALA A 205 12.40 -6.12 -7.83
CA ALA A 205 11.34 -5.10 -7.79
C ALA A 205 10.57 -4.94 -9.11
N THR A 206 11.22 -5.26 -10.22
CA THR A 206 10.73 -5.02 -11.58
C THR A 206 10.99 -6.25 -12.43
N PRO A 207 10.09 -6.59 -13.36
CA PRO A 207 10.28 -7.77 -14.19
C PRO A 207 11.47 -7.58 -15.13
N LEU A 208 12.45 -8.48 -15.06
CA LEU A 208 13.56 -8.50 -16.00
C LEU A 208 13.07 -8.78 -17.42
N GLU A 209 13.65 -8.12 -18.44
CA GLU A 209 13.31 -8.36 -19.85
C GLU A 209 13.51 -9.83 -20.26
N GLU A 210 14.48 -10.50 -19.62
CA GLU A 210 14.78 -11.92 -19.84
C GLU A 210 13.62 -12.82 -19.42
N TRP A 211 12.86 -12.44 -18.39
CA TRP A 211 11.68 -13.18 -17.92
C TRP A 211 10.42 -12.81 -18.70
N GLN A 212 10.35 -11.59 -19.23
CA GLN A 212 9.21 -11.20 -20.06
C GLN A 212 9.10 -12.04 -21.36
N LYS A 213 10.21 -12.65 -21.82
CA LYS A 213 10.26 -13.44 -23.05
C LYS A 213 9.68 -14.86 -22.92
N PRO A 214 10.14 -15.71 -21.98
CA PRO A 214 9.62 -17.07 -21.80
C PRO A 214 8.33 -17.11 -20.95
N GLY A 215 8.15 -16.15 -20.05
CA GLY A 215 7.16 -16.20 -18.98
C GLY A 215 7.77 -15.71 -17.68
N MET A 216 6.96 -15.08 -16.84
CA MET A 216 7.42 -14.51 -15.58
C MET A 216 6.62 -15.07 -14.42
N THR A 217 7.22 -15.01 -13.23
CA THR A 217 6.50 -15.29 -11.99
C THR A 217 6.64 -14.11 -11.05
N ARG A 218 5.59 -13.86 -10.28
CA ARG A 218 5.63 -12.92 -9.17
C ARG A 218 4.96 -13.48 -7.94
N ARG A 219 5.32 -12.89 -6.81
CA ARG A 219 4.86 -13.29 -5.50
C ARG A 219 4.54 -12.11 -4.61
N ARG A 220 3.55 -12.26 -3.76
CA ARG A 220 3.19 -11.30 -2.72
C ARG A 220 2.93 -12.00 -1.42
N ARG A 221 3.60 -11.55 -0.35
CA ARG A 221 3.36 -12.05 1.00
C ARG A 221 2.10 -11.41 1.57
N TRP A 222 1.34 -12.21 2.29
CA TRP A 222 0.15 -11.86 3.03
C TRP A 222 0.33 -12.32 4.45
N THR A 223 -0.09 -11.51 5.40
CA THR A 223 0.01 -11.83 6.81
C THR A 223 -1.30 -11.62 7.54
N ARG A 224 -1.50 -12.39 8.61
CA ARG A 224 -2.64 -12.25 9.51
C ARG A 224 -2.23 -12.59 10.93
N ARG A 225 -2.68 -11.76 11.88
CA ARG A 225 -2.38 -11.96 13.30
C ARG A 225 -3.23 -13.06 13.90
N ILE A 226 -2.58 -13.86 14.74
CA ILE A 226 -3.20 -14.84 15.60
C ILE A 226 -2.81 -14.56 17.05
N TYR A 227 -3.66 -14.99 17.97
CA TYR A 227 -3.39 -14.93 19.39
C TYR A 227 -3.72 -16.26 20.05
N ARG A 228 -3.02 -16.59 21.13
CA ARG A 228 -3.31 -17.78 21.92
C ARG A 228 -4.42 -17.49 22.91
N THR A 229 -5.51 -18.24 22.85
CA THR A 229 -6.47 -18.32 23.94
C THR A 229 -5.89 -19.25 25.01
N HIS A 230 -5.96 -18.85 26.28
CA HIS A 230 -5.55 -19.74 27.37
C HIS A 230 -6.42 -20.99 27.32
N VAL A 231 -5.77 -22.12 27.01
CA VAL A 231 -6.38 -23.44 27.16
C VAL A 231 -6.39 -23.69 28.66
N ILE A 232 -7.59 -23.68 29.25
CA ILE A 232 -7.82 -24.18 30.60
C ILE A 232 -7.57 -25.70 30.61
#